data_AF-A0A1F9YRV9-F1
#
_entry.id   AF-A0A1F9YRV9-F1
#
_cell.length_a   1.000
_cell.length_b   1.000
_cell.length_c   1.000
_cell.angle_alpha   90.00
_cell.angle_beta   90.00
_cell.angle_gamma   90.00
#
_symmetry.space_group_name_H-M   'P 1'
#
loop_
_entity.id
_entity.type
_entity.pdbx_description
1 polymer ?
#
loop_
_entity_poly.entity_id
_entity_poly.type
_entity_poly.pdbx_seq_one_letter_code
_entity_poly.pdbx_strand_id
1 'polypeptide(L)'
;MSTASSPSGFDESFPESDLELPEDLREELGRPIGDLVSAWALRKHLKDSPRVISVGDVVTITLLQMGLEPDVAVFDYKTQRSEDYRAKERIAKMRGRLVRVENPAGKITRALWRTVRQAANASDRVKVEVQGEEDLAALVA
;
A
#
# COMPACT_ATOMS: atom_id res chain seq x y z
N MET A 1 -29.47 -16.54 -4.24
CA MET A 1 -29.13 -15.20 -3.73
C MET A 1 -28.60 -15.35 -2.33
N SER A 2 -27.30 -15.16 -2.13
CA SER A 2 -26.71 -14.62 -0.90
C SER A 2 -25.23 -14.39 -1.19
N THR A 3 -24.91 -13.21 -1.70
CA THR A 3 -23.54 -12.71 -1.80
C THR A 3 -23.16 -12.26 -0.39
N ALA A 4 -22.48 -13.13 0.36
CA ALA A 4 -21.77 -12.70 1.55
C ALA A 4 -20.69 -11.72 1.09
N SER A 5 -20.95 -10.43 1.29
CA SER A 5 -19.93 -9.39 1.22
C SER A 5 -18.82 -9.76 2.18
N SER A 6 -17.63 -10.01 1.66
CA SER A 6 -16.42 -10.12 2.48
C SER A 6 -16.32 -8.85 3.33
N PRO A 7 -16.36 -8.95 4.68
CA PRO A 7 -16.09 -7.79 5.51
C PRO A 7 -14.62 -7.44 5.28
N SER A 8 -14.33 -6.21 4.88
CA SER A 8 -12.99 -5.65 4.93
C SER A 8 -12.54 -5.74 6.40
N GLY A 9 -11.74 -6.75 6.72
CA GLY A 9 -11.39 -7.16 8.07
C GLY A 9 -10.34 -6.27 8.70
N PHE A 10 -10.56 -4.96 8.73
CA PHE A 10 -9.74 -4.06 9.50
C PHE A 10 -10.09 -4.22 10.97
N ASP A 11 -9.09 -4.47 11.81
CA ASP A 11 -9.27 -4.48 13.25
C ASP A 11 -9.69 -3.07 13.72
N GLU A 12 -10.83 -2.97 14.37
CA GLU A 12 -11.29 -1.70 14.95
C GLU A 12 -10.43 -1.29 16.17
N SER A 13 -9.68 -2.24 16.75
CA SER A 13 -8.94 -2.11 17.99
C SER A 13 -7.45 -1.79 17.83
N PHE A 14 -7.11 -0.86 16.92
CA PHE A 14 -5.72 -0.38 16.85
C PHE A 14 -5.24 0.13 18.23
N PRO A 15 -4.04 -0.25 18.70
CA PRO A 15 -3.59 0.04 20.05
C PRO A 15 -3.64 1.52 20.44
N GLU A 16 -3.63 1.78 21.76
CA GLU A 16 -3.63 3.14 22.28
C GLU A 16 -2.35 3.93 21.91
N SER A 17 -1.28 3.23 21.55
CA SER A 17 0.00 3.76 21.10
C SER A 17 0.37 3.27 19.70
N ASP A 18 1.36 3.92 19.09
CA ASP A 18 1.96 3.43 17.84
C ASP A 18 2.60 2.05 18.03
N LEU A 19 2.63 1.26 16.96
CA LEU A 19 3.36 0.00 16.93
C LEU A 19 4.78 0.25 16.44
N GLU A 20 5.75 -0.39 17.07
CA GLU A 20 7.16 -0.36 16.69
C GLU A 20 7.61 -1.79 16.40
N LEU A 21 8.29 -1.98 15.27
CA LEU A 21 8.78 -3.26 14.80
C LEU A 21 9.86 -3.79 15.75
N PRO A 22 9.58 -4.87 16.50
CA PRO A 22 10.58 -5.50 17.35
C PRO A 22 11.71 -6.07 16.50
N GLU A 23 12.94 -6.03 17.03
CA GLU A 23 14.14 -6.48 16.31
C GLU A 23 14.07 -7.96 15.92
N ASP A 24 13.48 -8.79 16.79
CA ASP A 24 13.28 -10.21 16.60
C ASP A 24 12.26 -10.54 15.50
N LEU A 25 11.32 -9.64 15.21
CA LEU A 25 10.32 -9.82 14.15
C LEU A 25 10.76 -9.28 12.78
N ARG A 26 11.89 -8.55 12.71
CA ARG A 26 12.39 -7.99 11.44
C ARG A 26 12.67 -9.07 10.41
N GLU A 27 13.25 -10.21 10.83
CA GLU A 27 13.56 -11.30 9.90
C GLU A 27 12.28 -11.97 9.39
N GLU A 28 11.29 -12.12 10.25
CA GLU A 28 10.02 -12.75 9.88
C GLU A 28 9.22 -11.88 8.91
N LEU A 29 9.03 -10.60 9.25
CA LEU A 29 8.27 -9.66 8.44
C LEU A 29 9.02 -9.17 7.19
N GLY A 30 10.33 -9.40 7.12
CA GLY A 30 11.12 -9.20 5.90
C GLY A 30 10.93 -10.30 4.85
N ARG A 31 10.30 -11.43 5.21
CA ARG A 31 9.98 -12.49 4.25
C ARG A 31 8.74 -12.12 3.44
N PRO A 32 8.65 -12.54 2.17
CA PRO A 32 7.45 -12.32 1.38
C PRO A 32 6.20 -12.88 2.05
N ILE A 33 5.19 -12.03 2.23
CA ILE A 33 3.88 -12.41 2.74
C ILE A 33 2.95 -12.60 1.54
N GLY A 34 2.45 -13.82 1.35
CA GLY A 34 1.60 -14.20 0.22
C GLY A 34 2.38 -14.73 -0.99
N ASP A 35 1.71 -14.76 -2.14
CA ASP A 35 2.25 -15.38 -3.36
C ASP A 35 3.30 -14.49 -4.05
N LEU A 36 4.47 -15.06 -4.33
CA LEU A 36 5.47 -14.43 -5.19
C LEU A 36 5.06 -14.56 -6.65
N VAL A 37 4.65 -13.43 -7.23
CA VAL A 37 4.24 -13.34 -8.62
C VAL A 37 5.20 -12.48 -9.42
N SER A 38 5.50 -12.91 -10.64
CA SER A 38 6.26 -12.10 -11.59
C SER A 38 5.41 -10.96 -12.16
N ALA A 39 6.06 -9.91 -12.65
CA ALA A 39 5.39 -8.78 -13.30
C ALA A 39 4.48 -9.20 -14.47
N TRP A 40 4.87 -10.22 -15.25
CA TRP A 40 4.02 -10.71 -16.35
C TRP A 40 2.78 -11.49 -15.87
N ALA A 41 2.87 -12.12 -14.69
CA ALA A 41 1.78 -12.90 -14.11
C ALA A 41 0.80 -12.03 -13.32
N LEU A 42 1.19 -10.82 -12.91
CA LEU A 42 0.38 -9.90 -12.11
C LEU A 42 -1.01 -9.65 -12.73
N ARG A 43 -1.08 -9.42 -14.05
CA ARG A 43 -2.36 -9.17 -14.74
C ARG A 43 -3.35 -10.34 -14.62
N LYS A 44 -2.85 -11.57 -14.57
CA LYS A 44 -3.69 -12.76 -14.40
C LYS A 44 -4.23 -12.84 -12.97
N HIS A 45 -3.39 -12.54 -11.97
CA HIS A 45 -3.77 -12.58 -10.56
C HIS A 45 -4.74 -11.47 -10.18
N LEU A 46 -4.62 -10.29 -10.81
CA LEU A 46 -5.49 -9.14 -10.54
C LEU A 46 -6.83 -9.16 -11.29
N LYS A 47 -7.03 -10.07 -12.25
CA LYS A 47 -8.19 -10.04 -13.17
C LYS A 47 -9.53 -10.14 -12.42
N ASP A 48 -9.58 -10.95 -11.37
CA ASP A 48 -10.79 -11.21 -10.59
C ASP A 48 -10.78 -10.45 -9.24
N SER A 49 -9.79 -9.59 -9.02
CA SER A 49 -9.67 -8.79 -7.80
C SER A 49 -10.66 -7.62 -7.86
N PRO A 50 -11.61 -7.50 -6.91
CA PRO A 50 -12.58 -6.40 -6.89
C PRO A 50 -11.93 -5.06 -6.51
N ARG A 51 -10.74 -5.11 -5.91
CA ARG A 51 -9.98 -3.95 -5.46
C ARG A 51 -8.49 -4.26 -5.47
N VAL A 52 -7.66 -3.29 -5.82
CA VAL A 52 -6.19 -3.42 -5.85
C VAL A 52 -5.57 -2.32 -5.00
N ILE A 53 -4.75 -2.71 -4.02
CA ILE A 53 -3.94 -1.81 -3.22
C ILE A 53 -2.47 -2.11 -3.52
N SER A 54 -1.71 -1.09 -3.90
CA SER A 54 -0.26 -1.20 -4.07
C SER A 54 0.45 -0.50 -2.91
N VAL A 55 1.45 -1.17 -2.33
CA VAL A 55 2.31 -0.61 -1.27
C VAL A 55 3.74 -0.65 -1.77
N GLY A 56 4.32 0.52 -1.97
CA GLY A 56 5.66 0.72 -2.49
C GLY A 56 5.70 1.34 -3.89
N ASP A 57 6.76 2.11 -4.14
CA ASP A 57 7.00 2.78 -5.42
C ASP A 57 7.05 1.78 -6.58
N VAL A 58 7.88 0.75 -6.46
CA VAL A 58 8.21 -0.17 -7.56
C VAL A 58 6.98 -0.92 -8.06
N VAL A 59 6.17 -1.48 -7.15
CA VAL A 59 4.94 -2.18 -7.52
C VAL A 59 3.91 -1.23 -8.11
N THR A 60 3.76 -0.03 -7.55
CA THR A 60 2.85 0.99 -8.07
C THR A 60 3.22 1.37 -9.51
N ILE A 61 4.50 1.64 -9.77
CA ILE A 61 4.99 1.99 -11.11
C ILE A 61 4.83 0.82 -12.09
N THR A 62 5.09 -0.40 -11.63
CA THR A 62 4.94 -1.61 -12.45
C THR A 62 3.49 -1.75 -12.94
N LEU A 63 2.51 -1.58 -12.03
CA LEU A 63 1.10 -1.58 -12.39
C LEU A 63 0.77 -0.49 -13.43
N LEU A 64 1.22 0.74 -13.19
CA LEU A 64 1.00 1.86 -14.10
C LEU A 64 1.63 1.64 -15.48
N GLN A 65 2.80 1.01 -15.56
CA GLN A 65 3.46 0.64 -16.82
C GLN A 65 2.66 -0.43 -17.59
N MET A 66 1.94 -1.30 -16.89
CA MET A 66 1.06 -2.30 -17.47
C MET A 66 -0.32 -1.74 -17.87
N GLY A 67 -0.58 -0.45 -17.64
CA GLY A 67 -1.88 0.18 -17.86
C GLY A 67 -2.93 -0.19 -16.80
N LEU A 68 -2.49 -0.66 -15.63
CA LEU A 68 -3.33 -0.96 -14.47
C LEU A 68 -3.16 0.16 -13.45
N GLU A 69 -4.24 0.86 -13.12
CA GLU A 69 -4.25 1.83 -12.02
C GLU A 69 -4.82 1.17 -10.77
N PRO A 70 -4.06 1.09 -9.66
CA PRO A 70 -4.59 0.58 -8.40
C PRO A 70 -5.67 1.53 -7.83
N ASP A 71 -6.53 0.98 -6.98
CA ASP A 71 -7.55 1.77 -6.27
C ASP A 71 -6.93 2.55 -5.11
N VAL A 72 -5.91 1.98 -4.47
CA VAL A 72 -5.10 2.65 -3.45
C VAL A 72 -3.63 2.45 -3.78
N ALA A 73 -2.84 3.52 -3.76
CA ALA A 73 -1.39 3.43 -3.83
C ALA A 73 -0.77 4.07 -2.59
N VAL A 74 0.05 3.33 -1.86
CA VAL A 74 0.86 3.80 -0.73
C VAL A 74 2.31 3.84 -1.17
N PHE A 75 3.01 4.97 -0.99
CA PHE A 75 4.37 5.16 -1.50
C PHE A 75 5.14 6.21 -0.68
N ASP A 76 6.48 6.10 -0.63
CA ASP A 76 7.34 7.02 0.13
C ASP A 76 8.41 7.77 -0.70
N TYR A 77 8.52 7.47 -2.01
CA TYR A 77 9.56 7.98 -2.92
C TYR A 77 11.02 7.71 -2.52
N LYS A 78 11.29 6.90 -1.49
CA LYS A 78 12.66 6.61 -1.02
C LYS A 78 13.29 5.41 -1.70
N THR A 79 12.46 4.44 -2.14
CA THR A 79 12.96 3.23 -2.81
C THR A 79 13.64 3.56 -4.15
N GLN A 80 13.30 4.70 -4.75
CA GLN A 80 14.05 5.28 -5.86
C GLN A 80 15.29 6.04 -5.33
N ARG A 81 16.34 5.29 -4.98
CA ARG A 81 17.67 5.85 -4.62
C ARG A 81 18.37 6.63 -5.75
N SER A 82 17.67 6.93 -6.85
CA SER A 82 18.12 7.85 -7.89
C SER A 82 16.89 8.48 -8.50
N GLU A 83 17.01 9.74 -8.87
CA GLU A 83 15.96 10.68 -9.30
C GLU A 83 15.23 10.23 -10.58
N ASP A 84 14.49 9.12 -10.55
CA ASP A 84 13.64 8.72 -11.68
C ASP A 84 12.40 9.61 -11.69
N TYR A 85 12.59 10.85 -12.15
CA TYR A 85 11.55 11.84 -12.33
C TYR A 85 10.32 11.26 -13.06
N ARG A 86 10.54 10.32 -13.99
CA ARG A 86 9.46 9.66 -14.73
C ARG A 86 8.60 8.79 -13.84
N ALA A 87 9.19 8.14 -12.84
CA ALA A 87 8.46 7.31 -11.90
C ALA A 87 7.61 8.17 -10.94
N LYS A 88 8.17 9.26 -10.41
CA LYS A 88 7.41 10.25 -9.62
C LYS A 88 6.27 10.86 -10.43
N GLU A 89 6.54 11.24 -11.67
CA GLU A 89 5.56 11.81 -12.58
C GLU A 89 4.41 10.83 -12.89
N ARG A 90 4.71 9.54 -13.04
CA ARG A 90 3.69 8.50 -13.24
C ARG A 90 2.73 8.40 -12.05
N ILE A 91 3.26 8.33 -10.84
CA ILE A 91 2.44 8.29 -9.60
C ILE A 91 1.64 9.59 -9.47
N ALA A 92 2.26 10.74 -9.75
CA ALA A 92 1.59 12.04 -9.70
C ALA A 92 0.39 12.13 -10.66
N LYS A 93 0.55 11.60 -11.89
CA LYS A 93 -0.49 11.54 -12.93
C LYS A 93 -1.60 10.52 -12.65
N MET A 94 -1.42 9.59 -11.71
CA MET A 94 -2.45 8.65 -11.33
C MET A 94 -3.68 9.39 -10.79
N ARG A 95 -4.87 8.90 -11.16
CA ARG A 95 -6.15 9.48 -10.71
C ARG A 95 -6.34 9.28 -9.21
N GLY A 96 -7.21 10.11 -8.65
CA GLY A 96 -7.58 10.03 -7.23
C GLY A 96 -6.96 11.14 -6.39
N ARG A 97 -7.51 11.30 -5.20
CA ARG A 97 -7.06 12.32 -4.23
C ARG A 97 -5.75 11.90 -3.58
N LEU A 98 -4.91 12.87 -3.28
CA LEU A 98 -3.65 12.67 -2.54
C LEU A 98 -3.87 12.95 -1.05
N VAL A 99 -3.44 12.01 -0.22
CA VAL A 99 -3.37 12.11 1.24
C VAL A 99 -1.91 11.94 1.64
N ARG A 100 -1.45 12.76 2.58
CA ARG A 100 -0.09 12.67 3.13
C ARG A 100 -0.15 12.22 4.58
N VAL A 101 0.78 11.37 4.97
CA VAL A 101 0.88 10.86 6.34
C VAL A 101 2.33 10.69 6.73
N GLU A 102 2.66 10.93 8.00
CA GLU A 102 4.00 10.69 8.54
C GLU A 102 4.07 9.31 9.19
N ASN A 103 5.14 8.57 8.92
CA ASN A 103 5.38 7.27 9.54
C ASN A 103 6.89 7.00 9.69
N PRO A 104 7.48 7.14 10.88
CA PRO A 104 8.89 6.85 11.10
C PRO A 104 9.25 5.42 10.71
N ALA A 105 10.55 5.20 10.45
CA ALA A 105 11.08 3.90 10.08
C ALA A 105 10.72 2.81 11.10
N GLY A 106 10.32 1.64 10.61
CA GLY A 106 9.94 0.50 11.44
C GLY A 106 8.73 0.74 12.37
N LYS A 107 7.82 1.69 12.04
CA LYS A 107 6.60 1.92 12.82
C LYS A 107 5.34 1.70 12.00
N ILE A 108 4.24 1.43 12.70
CA ILE A 108 2.89 1.69 12.21
C ILE A 108 2.32 2.75 13.14
N THR A 109 2.35 4.02 12.70
CA THR A 109 1.69 5.08 13.46
C THR A 109 0.18 4.94 13.38
N ARG A 110 -0.53 5.44 14.39
CA ARG A 110 -1.99 5.57 14.33
C ARG A 110 -2.45 6.39 13.14
N ALA A 111 -1.67 7.40 12.74
CA ALA A 111 -1.96 8.22 11.58
C ALA A 111 -1.89 7.39 10.30
N LEU A 112 -0.84 6.58 10.12
CA LEU A 112 -0.71 5.66 8.99
C LEU A 112 -1.86 4.65 8.98
N TRP A 113 -2.13 3.99 10.11
CA TRP A 113 -3.22 3.03 10.25
C TRP A 113 -4.57 3.60 9.79
N ARG A 114 -4.96 4.75 10.34
CA ARG A 114 -6.22 5.41 10.00
C ARG A 114 -6.27 5.81 8.54
N THR A 115 -5.17 6.32 8.00
CA THR A 115 -5.09 6.79 6.61
C THR A 115 -5.24 5.63 5.63
N VAL A 116 -4.50 4.54 5.83
CA VAL A 116 -4.58 3.35 4.97
C VAL A 116 -5.95 2.70 5.09
N ARG A 117 -6.50 2.56 6.30
CA ARG A 117 -7.87 2.03 6.52
C ARG A 117 -8.93 2.87 5.81
N GLN A 118 -8.86 4.19 5.91
CA GLN A 118 -9.80 5.07 5.22
C GLN A 118 -9.65 4.97 3.70
N ALA A 119 -8.41 4.89 3.20
CA ALA A 119 -8.14 4.71 1.78
C ALA A 119 -8.67 3.37 1.26
N ALA A 120 -8.48 2.28 2.01
CA ALA A 120 -8.93 0.93 1.65
C ALA A 120 -10.46 0.74 1.73
N ASN A 121 -11.18 1.60 2.45
CA ASN A 121 -12.65 1.59 2.47
C ASN A 121 -13.27 2.70 1.59
N ALA A 122 -12.46 3.53 0.95
CA ALA A 122 -12.94 4.61 0.08
C ALA A 122 -13.61 4.04 -1.18
N SER A 123 -14.61 4.74 -1.73
CA SER A 123 -15.19 4.40 -3.03
C SER A 123 -14.42 5.00 -4.21
N ASP A 124 -13.60 6.03 -3.95
CA ASP A 124 -12.73 6.69 -4.91
C ASP A 124 -11.28 6.17 -4.82
N ARG A 125 -10.49 6.48 -5.85
CA ARG A 125 -9.06 6.17 -5.85
C ARG A 125 -8.30 7.07 -4.90
N VAL A 126 -7.36 6.52 -4.15
CA VAL A 126 -6.58 7.26 -3.15
C VAL A 126 -5.08 7.03 -3.32
N LYS A 127 -4.33 8.13 -3.29
CA LYS A 127 -2.87 8.15 -3.20
C LYS A 127 -2.50 8.46 -1.75
N VAL A 128 -1.70 7.62 -1.12
CA VAL A 128 -1.16 7.81 0.23
C VAL A 128 0.34 8.00 0.10
N GLU A 129 0.78 9.25 0.21
CA GLU A 129 2.20 9.60 0.25
C GLU A 129 2.67 9.56 1.71
N VAL A 130 3.61 8.67 2.00
CA VAL A 130 4.17 8.48 3.34
C VAL A 130 5.47 9.27 3.46
N GLN A 131 5.48 10.24 4.36
CA GLN A 131 6.69 10.93 4.78
C GLN A 131 7.39 10.04 5.83
N GLY A 132 8.28 9.17 5.38
CA GLY A 132 8.81 8.14 6.25
C GLY A 132 9.00 6.82 5.52
N GLU A 133 8.64 5.70 6.13
CA GLU A 133 8.65 4.37 5.49
C GLU A 133 7.23 3.83 5.37
N GLU A 134 6.92 3.20 4.25
CA GLU A 134 5.63 2.56 3.93
C GLU A 134 5.62 1.05 4.11
N ASP A 135 6.78 0.41 4.36
CA ASP A 135 6.95 -1.05 4.33
C ASP A 135 5.91 -1.82 5.16
N LEU A 136 5.60 -1.33 6.35
CA LEU A 136 4.62 -1.98 7.24
C LEU A 136 3.16 -1.65 6.90
N ALA A 137 2.90 -0.74 5.96
CA ALA A 137 1.53 -0.43 5.52
C ALA A 137 0.85 -1.62 4.83
N ALA A 138 1.62 -2.56 4.29
CA ALA A 138 1.09 -3.79 3.70
C ALA A 138 0.40 -4.71 4.73
N LEU A 139 0.79 -4.64 6.01
CA LEU A 139 0.13 -5.36 7.11
C LEU A 139 -1.20 -4.72 7.52
N VAL A 140 -1.40 -3.46 7.15
CA VAL A 140 -2.62 -2.72 7.44
C VAL A 140 -3.64 -2.91 6.32
N ALA A 141 -3.19 -2.89 5.06
CA ALA A 141 -4.00 -2.71 3.85
C ALA A 141 -4.98 -3.85 3.53
#